data_AF-A0A2G9T7V4-F1
#
_entry.id   AF-A0A2G9T7V4-F1
#
_cell.length_a   1.000
_cell.length_b   1.000
_cell.length_c   1.000
_cell.angle_alpha   90.00
_cell.angle_beta   90.00
_cell.angle_gamma   90.00
#
_symmetry.space_group_name_H-M   'P 1'
#
loop_
_entity.id
_entity.type
_entity.pdbx_description
1 polymer ?
#
loop_
_entity_poly.entity_id
_entity_poly.type
_entity_poly.pdbx_seq_one_letter_code
_entity_poly.pdbx_strand_id
1 'polypeptide(L)'
;TMDKMREEAQRFLSFVPLKEPRSEEVTVLSRDPEIEGFDNSKFVFTDITFDATDQDRTVVVREVDGTLRTATPEEHDRMNRTYYEKPNRPVFPPPVFEDPYLQNALDKKEHEFVLDWACWFYEPDDPAYIR
;
A
#
# COMPACT_ATOMS: atom_id res chain seq x y z
N THR A 1 2.76 -34.15 -17.79
CA THR A 1 3.64 -35.16 -17.17
C THR A 1 3.84 -34.78 -15.72
N MET A 2 3.99 -35.76 -14.82
CA MET A 2 4.18 -35.51 -13.38
C MET A 2 5.30 -34.51 -13.07
N ASP A 3 6.36 -34.50 -13.88
CA ASP A 3 7.48 -33.56 -13.69
C ASP A 3 7.09 -32.10 -13.95
N LYS A 4 6.22 -31.83 -14.94
CA LYS A 4 5.68 -30.48 -15.18
C LYS A 4 4.83 -30.00 -14.00
N MET A 5 4.02 -30.90 -13.42
CA MET A 5 3.20 -30.57 -12.25
C MET A 5 4.08 -30.28 -11.01
N ARG A 6 5.21 -30.98 -10.86
CA ARG A 6 6.18 -30.69 -9.79
C ARG A 6 6.84 -29.34 -9.96
N GLU A 7 7.23 -28.99 -11.19
CA GLU A 7 7.84 -27.70 -11.48
C GLU A 7 6.86 -26.53 -11.23
N GLU A 8 5.61 -26.67 -11.64
CA GLU A 8 4.56 -25.69 -11.34
C GLU A 8 4.29 -25.58 -9.82
N ALA A 9 4.20 -26.70 -9.11
CA ALA A 9 4.03 -26.70 -7.66
C ALA A 9 5.18 -26.00 -6.93
N GLN A 10 6.43 -26.18 -7.39
CA GLN A 10 7.59 -25.47 -6.83
C GLN A 10 7.50 -23.95 -7.05
N ARG A 11 6.92 -23.49 -8.16
CA ARG A 11 6.70 -22.05 -8.40
C ARG A 11 5.62 -21.50 -7.47
N PHE A 12 4.53 -22.23 -7.24
CA PHE A 12 3.48 -21.82 -6.30
C PHE A 12 3.96 -21.80 -4.85
N LEU A 13 4.91 -22.67 -4.48
CA LEU A 13 5.53 -22.71 -3.14
C LEU A 13 6.70 -21.72 -2.98
N SER A 14 6.92 -20.82 -3.93
CA SER A 14 7.95 -19.79 -3.79
C SER A 14 7.59 -18.83 -2.66
N PHE A 15 8.58 -18.53 -1.81
CA PHE A 15 8.39 -17.61 -0.70
C PHE A 15 8.21 -16.19 -1.19
N VAL A 16 7.30 -15.46 -0.56
CA VAL A 16 7.21 -14.01 -0.69
C VAL A 16 8.49 -13.39 -0.12
N PRO A 17 9.10 -12.40 -0.79
CA PRO A 17 10.31 -11.76 -0.29
C PRO A 17 10.05 -11.11 1.07
N LEU A 18 10.86 -11.47 2.07
CA LEU A 18 10.85 -10.82 3.38
C LEU A 18 11.62 -9.50 3.30
N LYS A 19 10.99 -8.41 3.70
CA LYS A 19 11.59 -7.08 3.77
C LYS A 19 11.37 -6.47 5.16
N GLU A 20 12.25 -5.53 5.52
CA GLU A 20 12.04 -4.66 6.69
C GLU A 20 10.98 -3.59 6.37
N PRO A 21 10.22 -3.10 7.36
CA PRO A 21 9.20 -2.08 7.14
C PRO A 21 9.84 -0.79 6.62
N ARG A 22 9.25 -0.21 5.58
CA ARG A 22 9.64 1.10 5.06
C ARG A 22 9.32 2.20 6.08
N SER A 23 10.17 3.22 6.10
CA SER A 23 10.00 4.37 7.00
C SER A 23 8.73 5.15 6.65
N GLU A 24 7.97 5.55 7.66
CA GLU A 24 6.82 6.47 7.53
C GLU A 24 7.26 7.95 7.57
N GLU A 25 8.56 8.23 7.65
CA GLU A 25 9.08 9.58 7.64
C GLU A 25 8.76 10.31 6.34
N VAL A 26 8.26 11.54 6.47
CA VAL A 26 7.93 12.42 5.35
C VAL A 26 8.94 13.56 5.29
N THR A 27 9.32 13.94 4.08
CA THR A 27 10.19 15.10 3.85
C THR A 27 9.35 16.32 3.55
N VAL A 28 9.59 17.43 4.27
CA VAL A 28 8.96 18.72 3.97
C VAL A 28 9.71 19.38 2.81
N LEU A 29 8.98 19.71 1.75
CA LEU A 29 9.50 20.35 0.53
C LEU A 29 9.37 21.88 0.60
N SER A 30 8.28 22.39 1.15
CA SER A 30 8.04 23.83 1.35
C SER A 30 7.10 24.08 2.52
N ARG A 31 7.12 25.30 3.06
CA ARG A 31 6.13 25.82 4.00
C ARG A 31 5.68 27.18 3.53
N ASP A 32 4.39 27.29 3.24
CA ASP A 32 3.79 28.50 2.68
C ASP A 32 2.65 28.98 3.61
N PRO A 33 2.95 29.72 4.70
CA PRO A 33 1.93 30.12 5.70
C PRO A 33 0.84 31.04 5.13
N GLU A 34 1.10 31.71 4.00
CA GLU A 34 0.12 32.61 3.37
C GLU A 34 -1.12 31.90 2.83
N ILE A 35 -1.04 30.58 2.62
CA ILE A 35 -2.15 29.73 2.17
C ILE A 35 -2.68 28.81 3.27
N GLU A 36 -2.26 29.02 4.52
CA GLU A 36 -2.83 28.33 5.67
C GLU A 36 -4.33 28.57 5.77
N GLY A 37 -5.10 27.52 6.02
CA GLY A 37 -6.55 27.60 6.14
C GLY A 37 -7.29 27.92 4.83
N PHE A 38 -6.64 27.77 3.67
CA PHE A 38 -7.29 27.91 2.37
C PHE A 38 -8.44 26.90 2.18
N ASP A 39 -8.27 25.67 2.67
CA ASP A 39 -9.28 24.61 2.72
C ASP A 39 -9.21 23.86 4.06
N ASN A 40 -10.27 23.13 4.41
CA ASN A 40 -10.31 22.23 5.56
C ASN A 40 -9.73 20.84 5.26
N SER A 41 -9.47 20.54 3.98
CA SER A 41 -8.92 19.26 3.53
C SER A 41 -7.51 19.42 2.97
N LYS A 42 -6.69 18.38 3.15
CA LYS A 42 -5.40 18.28 2.46
C LYS A 42 -5.57 17.99 0.97
N PHE A 43 -4.66 18.49 0.15
CA PHE A 43 -4.62 18.19 -1.29
C PHE A 43 -3.49 17.19 -1.56
N VAL A 44 -3.78 16.16 -2.36
CA VAL A 44 -2.79 15.15 -2.76
C VAL A 44 -2.54 15.28 -4.25
N PHE A 45 -1.30 15.57 -4.63
CA PHE A 45 -0.86 15.69 -6.01
C PHE A 45 -0.09 14.44 -6.39
N THR A 46 -0.49 13.79 -7.48
CA THR A 46 0.14 12.56 -7.98
C THR A 46 0.58 12.78 -9.41
N ASP A 47 1.86 12.51 -9.68
CA ASP A 47 2.37 12.47 -11.05
C ASP A 47 1.80 11.25 -11.78
N ILE A 48 1.12 11.44 -12.92
CA ILE A 48 0.49 10.36 -13.71
C ILE A 48 1.27 10.04 -14.99
N THR A 49 2.56 10.35 -15.04
CA THR A 49 3.41 10.00 -16.18
C THR A 49 3.48 8.48 -16.35
N PHE A 50 3.33 8.01 -17.59
CA PHE A 50 3.12 6.59 -17.92
C PHE A 50 4.38 5.72 -17.75
N ASP A 51 5.57 6.28 -17.88
CA ASP A 51 6.86 5.58 -17.81
C ASP A 51 7.46 5.50 -16.39
N ALA A 52 6.87 6.19 -15.41
CA ALA A 52 7.25 6.07 -14.01
C ALA A 52 6.78 4.72 -13.43
N THR A 53 7.68 4.02 -12.73
CA THR A 53 7.31 2.80 -12.00
C THR A 53 6.41 3.13 -10.81
N ASP A 54 5.69 2.13 -10.28
CA ASP A 54 4.88 2.31 -9.06
C ASP A 54 5.72 2.89 -7.91
N GLN A 55 7.02 2.56 -7.82
CA GLN A 55 7.89 3.03 -6.73
C GLN A 55 8.48 4.43 -6.99
N ASP A 56 8.77 4.79 -8.24
CA ASP A 56 9.44 6.06 -8.58
C ASP A 56 8.45 7.23 -8.72
N ARG A 57 7.13 6.95 -8.69
CA ARG A 57 6.10 7.96 -8.88
C ARG A 57 6.13 9.00 -7.77
N THR A 58 6.11 10.27 -8.16
CA THR A 58 6.07 11.37 -7.19
C THR A 58 4.65 11.59 -6.70
N VAL A 59 4.45 11.49 -5.39
CA VAL A 59 3.22 11.87 -4.69
C VAL A 59 3.56 12.85 -3.59
N VAL A 60 2.92 14.01 -3.61
CA VAL A 60 3.12 15.06 -2.60
C VAL A 60 1.78 15.49 -2.02
N VAL A 61 1.83 15.91 -0.75
CA VAL A 61 0.66 16.30 0.03
C VAL A 61 0.83 17.74 0.47
N ARG A 62 -0.16 18.57 0.15
CA ARG A 62 -0.32 19.91 0.72
C ARG A 62 -1.26 19.81 1.91
N GLU A 63 -0.71 20.04 3.09
CA GLU A 63 -1.45 20.09 4.34
C GLU A 63 -2.22 21.41 4.48
N VAL A 64 -3.19 21.41 5.40
CA VAL A 64 -4.05 22.57 5.69
C VAL A 64 -3.31 23.75 6.32
N ASP A 65 -2.14 23.49 6.92
CA ASP A 65 -1.24 24.49 7.51
C ASP A 65 -0.33 25.17 6.47
N GLY A 66 -0.51 24.84 5.18
CA GLY A 66 0.33 25.35 4.10
C GLY A 66 1.65 24.57 3.93
N THR A 67 1.89 23.47 4.64
CA THR A 67 3.08 22.63 4.45
C THR A 67 2.94 21.74 3.20
N LEU A 68 3.95 21.75 2.33
CA LEU A 68 4.10 20.76 1.24
C LEU A 68 5.09 19.69 1.68
N ARG A 69 4.68 18.42 1.65
CA ARG A 69 5.53 17.28 2.02
C ARG A 69 5.41 16.13 1.03
N THR A 70 6.35 15.19 1.08
CA THR A 70 6.19 13.90 0.42
C THR A 70 5.04 13.11 1.06
N ALA A 71 4.42 12.23 0.27
CA ALA A 71 3.42 11.30 0.77
C ALA A 71 4.04 10.28 1.75
N THR A 72 3.24 9.84 2.71
CA THR A 72 3.53 8.61 3.47
C THR A 72 3.42 7.40 2.55
N PRO A 73 4.01 6.25 2.93
CA PRO A 73 3.95 5.06 2.08
C PRO A 73 2.51 4.57 1.82
N GLU A 74 1.61 4.66 2.81
CA GLU A 74 0.19 4.33 2.65
C GLU A 74 -0.52 5.29 1.67
N GLU A 75 -0.29 6.61 1.81
CA GLU A 75 -0.84 7.61 0.88
C GLU A 75 -0.36 7.37 -0.55
N HIS A 76 0.93 7.07 -0.72
CA HIS A 76 1.55 6.80 -2.01
C HIS A 76 0.94 5.57 -2.68
N ASP A 77 0.89 4.44 -1.98
CA ASP A 77 0.29 3.20 -2.50
C ASP A 77 -1.19 3.37 -2.84
N ARG A 78 -1.94 4.09 -2.00
CA ARG A 78 -3.37 4.36 -2.22
C ARG A 78 -3.59 5.22 -3.46
N MET A 79 -2.78 6.27 -3.64
CA MET A 79 -2.86 7.12 -4.83
C MET A 79 -2.45 6.36 -6.10
N ASN A 80 -1.39 5.55 -6.02
CA ASN A 80 -0.98 4.67 -7.12
C ASN A 80 -2.13 3.77 -7.57
N ARG A 81 -2.81 3.09 -6.64
CA ARG A 81 -3.97 2.22 -6.94
C ARG A 81 -5.16 2.98 -7.53
N THR A 82 -5.32 4.25 -7.17
CA THR A 82 -6.42 5.11 -7.63
C THR A 82 -6.25 5.49 -9.10
N TYR A 83 -5.01 5.77 -9.53
CA TYR A 83 -4.74 6.16 -10.92
C TYR A 83 -4.33 4.98 -11.82
N TYR A 84 -3.74 3.93 -11.24
CA TYR A 84 -3.30 2.72 -11.93
C TYR A 84 -4.01 1.52 -11.32
N GLU A 85 -5.25 1.31 -11.74
CA GLU A 85 -6.08 0.23 -11.24
C GLU A 85 -5.42 -1.13 -11.55
N LYS A 86 -5.14 -1.89 -10.50
CA LYS A 86 -4.82 -3.31 -10.64
C LYS A 86 -6.15 -4.05 -10.61
N PRO A 87 -6.59 -4.70 -11.71
CA PRO A 87 -7.87 -5.38 -11.75
C PRO A 87 -7.88 -6.40 -10.62
N ASN A 88 -8.88 -6.23 -9.75
CA ASN A 88 -9.11 -6.97 -8.51
C ASN A 88 -8.50 -6.39 -7.23
N ARG A 89 -7.44 -5.58 -7.19
CA ARG A 89 -6.90 -5.04 -5.92
C ARG A 89 -7.66 -3.77 -5.50
N PRO A 90 -8.46 -3.78 -4.42
CA PRO A 90 -9.21 -2.61 -3.99
C PRO A 90 -8.28 -1.51 -3.50
N VAL A 91 -8.78 -0.27 -3.48
CA VAL A 91 -8.07 0.89 -2.93
C VAL A 91 -8.02 0.82 -1.40
N PHE A 92 -9.12 0.41 -0.77
CA PHE A 92 -9.24 0.27 0.68
C PHE A 92 -8.86 -1.13 1.16
N PRO A 93 -8.27 -1.25 2.36
CA PRO A 93 -8.00 -2.55 2.97
C PRO A 93 -9.27 -3.43 3.04
N PRO A 94 -9.14 -4.72 2.69
CA PRO A 94 -10.18 -5.71 2.94
C PRO A 94 -10.58 -5.77 4.42
N PRO A 95 -11.88 -5.92 4.75
CA PRO A 95 -12.35 -5.97 6.14
C PRO A 95 -11.75 -7.09 6.99
N VAL A 96 -11.16 -8.12 6.38
CA VAL A 96 -10.53 -9.26 7.08
C VAL A 96 -9.38 -8.82 8.00
N PHE A 97 -8.78 -7.65 7.74
CA PHE A 97 -7.69 -7.12 8.57
C PHE A 97 -8.17 -6.32 9.78
N GLU A 98 -9.48 -6.10 9.92
CA GLU A 98 -10.06 -5.33 11.03
C GLU A 98 -10.72 -6.26 12.06
N ASP A 99 -10.78 -5.81 13.32
CA ASP A 99 -11.58 -6.47 14.34
C ASP A 99 -13.08 -6.21 14.12
N PRO A 100 -13.95 -7.23 14.30
CA PRO A 100 -13.68 -8.56 14.85
C PRO A 100 -13.36 -9.63 13.78
N TYR A 101 -13.27 -9.26 12.50
CA TYR A 101 -13.18 -10.20 11.38
C TYR A 101 -11.87 -10.98 11.37
N LEU A 102 -10.76 -10.31 11.71
CA LEU A 102 -9.46 -10.96 11.86
C LEU A 102 -9.52 -12.08 12.90
N GLN A 103 -9.99 -11.76 14.12
CA GLN A 103 -10.11 -12.75 15.19
C GLN A 103 -11.03 -13.92 14.78
N ASN A 104 -12.16 -13.63 14.12
CA ASN A 104 -13.06 -14.67 13.63
C ASN A 104 -12.40 -15.61 12.60
N ALA A 105 -11.57 -15.09 11.69
CA ALA A 105 -10.83 -15.90 10.73
C ALA A 105 -9.78 -16.77 11.42
N LEU A 106 -9.06 -16.21 12.40
CA LEU A 106 -8.08 -16.94 13.20
C LEU A 106 -8.73 -18.06 14.03
N ASP A 107 -9.89 -17.81 14.64
CA ASP A 107 -10.65 -18.81 15.42
C ASP A 107 -11.13 -19.97 14.53
N LYS A 108 -11.42 -19.70 13.25
CA LYS A 108 -11.75 -20.70 12.23
C LYS A 108 -10.53 -21.41 11.64
N LYS A 109 -9.31 -21.03 12.04
CA LYS A 109 -8.04 -21.51 11.49
C LYS A 109 -7.81 -21.16 10.01
N GLU A 110 -8.41 -20.07 9.54
CA GLU A 110 -8.28 -19.55 8.18
C GLU A 110 -6.99 -18.71 8.01
N HIS A 111 -5.86 -19.19 8.53
CA HIS A 111 -4.60 -18.43 8.53
C HIS A 111 -4.06 -18.18 7.12
N GLU A 112 -4.08 -19.21 6.26
CA GLU A 112 -3.64 -19.10 4.86
C GLU A 112 -4.46 -18.05 4.10
N PHE A 113 -5.77 -18.01 4.32
CA PHE A 113 -6.65 -17.01 3.72
C PHE A 113 -6.24 -15.58 4.11
N VAL A 114 -5.93 -15.33 5.38
CA VAL A 114 -5.46 -14.01 5.83
C VAL A 114 -4.12 -13.65 5.19
N LEU A 115 -3.18 -14.61 5.13
CA LEU A 115 -1.86 -14.41 4.53
C LEU A 115 -1.94 -14.16 3.03
N ASP A 116 -2.79 -14.88 2.31
CA ASP A 116 -3.01 -14.70 0.87
C ASP A 116 -3.55 -13.29 0.58
N TRP A 117 -4.52 -12.82 1.38
CA TRP A 117 -5.01 -11.45 1.28
C TRP A 117 -3.91 -10.43 1.58
N ALA A 118 -3.07 -10.67 2.58
CA ALA A 118 -1.98 -9.75 2.94
C ALA A 118 -0.97 -9.62 1.80
N CYS A 119 -0.53 -10.76 1.23
CA CYS A 119 0.40 -10.82 0.10
C CYS A 119 -0.18 -10.17 -1.16
N TRP A 120 -1.49 -10.29 -1.33
CA TRP A 120 -2.16 -9.75 -2.50
C TRP A 120 -2.49 -8.27 -2.36
N PHE A 121 -2.75 -7.74 -1.16
CA PHE A 121 -3.16 -6.35 -0.95
C PHE A 121 -1.98 -5.41 -0.67
N TYR A 122 -1.09 -5.77 0.24
CA TYR A 122 0.03 -4.93 0.66
C TYR A 122 1.30 -5.19 -0.16
N GLU A 123 2.22 -4.23 -0.13
CA GLU A 123 3.59 -4.46 -0.59
C GLU A 123 4.42 -5.14 0.53
N PRO A 124 5.44 -5.94 0.21
CA PRO A 124 6.16 -6.74 1.22
C PRO A 124 6.92 -5.93 2.28
N ASP A 125 7.20 -4.65 2.02
CA ASP A 125 7.83 -3.70 2.94
C ASP A 125 6.81 -2.77 3.62
N ASP A 126 5.51 -2.96 3.40
CA ASP A 126 4.48 -2.16 4.05
C ASP A 126 4.43 -2.44 5.57
N PRO A 127 4.41 -1.41 6.45
CA PRO A 127 4.31 -1.62 7.89
C PRO A 127 3.08 -2.42 8.32
N ALA A 128 1.96 -2.33 7.60
CA ALA A 128 0.76 -3.10 7.86
C ALA A 128 0.85 -4.57 7.40
N TYR A 129 1.74 -4.88 6.44
CA TYR A 129 2.01 -6.26 6.04
C TYR A 129 2.84 -7.01 7.10
N ILE A 130 3.76 -6.30 7.75
CA ILE A 130 4.70 -6.87 8.71
C ILE A 130 4.10 -6.99 10.12
N ARG A 131 3.11 -6.16 10.45
CA ARG A 131 2.40 -6.15 11.74
C ARG A 131 1.52 -7.38 11.93
#